data_AF-A0A8J2RW09-F1
#
_entry.id   AF-A0A8J2RW09-F1
#
_cell.length_a   1.000
_cell.length_b   1.000
_cell.length_c   1.000
_cell.angle_alpha   90.00
_cell.angle_beta   90.00
_cell.angle_gamma   90.00
#
_symmetry.space_group_name_H-M   'P 1'
#
loop_
_entity.id
_entity.type
_entity.pdbx_description
1 polymer ?
#
loop_
_entity_poly.entity_id
_entity_poly.type
_entity_poly.pdbx_seq_one_letter_code
_entity_poly.pdbx_strand_id
1 'polypeptide(L)'
;MFLYSTKSTDEAALYRQMQSYILTPQQQDLNGFPRQNYYNKDRAIINSQNVSQVRSNSGVKLASDKRLCDRCGAIYQVDYRGMPLSGDDPCSYHWGRSYQRRGYKTPYTCCNRDSNAKGCTANEWHISENLENLTGFVRTTGKAQPPDGNYGVYALDCEMCYTTEGGEALRVTVISSECKTVYETLIKPINPVLDYNTRFSGLTQYDLRYINTTMKDVQTTLLNMFSDKTIVIGHSLDGDLRALRLIHDTVIDTSVVFPHSQGPPFKRALKTLCQEYLKKTIQKDGVGHNCAEDAISCMELMIWKIKQH
;
A
#
# COMPACT_ATOMS: atom_id res chain seq x y z
N MET A 1 -34.30 -32.70 -9.26
CA MET A 1 -32.82 -32.82 -9.24
C MET A 1 -32.26 -31.41 -9.08
N PHE A 2 -32.21 -30.91 -7.84
CA PHE A 2 -31.67 -29.59 -7.52
C PHE A 2 -30.22 -29.75 -7.07
N LEU A 3 -29.28 -29.45 -7.96
CA LEU A 3 -27.87 -29.26 -7.61
C LEU A 3 -27.65 -27.75 -7.48
N TYR A 4 -27.99 -27.19 -6.33
CA TYR A 4 -27.52 -25.87 -5.92
C TYR A 4 -26.91 -25.98 -4.52
N SER A 5 -25.74 -25.36 -4.37
CA SER A 5 -25.14 -24.96 -3.10
C SER A 5 -24.31 -25.99 -2.31
N THR A 6 -23.13 -26.31 -2.80
CA THR A 6 -21.98 -26.70 -1.93
C THR A 6 -20.91 -25.61 -1.82
N LYS A 7 -20.92 -24.61 -2.71
CA LYS A 7 -19.91 -23.53 -2.74
C LYS A 7 -20.16 -22.40 -1.73
N SER A 8 -21.40 -21.94 -1.56
CA SER A 8 -21.66 -20.77 -0.69
C SER A 8 -21.40 -21.05 0.79
N THR A 9 -21.54 -22.32 1.21
CA THR A 9 -21.28 -22.74 2.59
C THR A 9 -19.80 -22.66 2.98
N ASP A 10 -18.89 -22.86 2.02
CA ASP A 10 -17.44 -22.81 2.23
C ASP A 10 -16.94 -21.35 2.28
N GLU A 11 -17.38 -20.50 1.35
CA GLU A 11 -17.04 -19.08 1.35
C GLU A 11 -17.59 -18.34 2.57
N ALA A 12 -18.82 -18.63 3.00
CA ALA A 12 -19.40 -18.04 4.19
C ALA A 12 -18.68 -18.51 5.48
N ALA A 13 -18.17 -19.75 5.50
CA ALA A 13 -17.35 -20.24 6.61
C ALA A 13 -15.99 -19.55 6.65
N LEU A 14 -15.33 -19.41 5.49
CA LEU A 14 -14.07 -18.69 5.35
C LEU A 14 -14.21 -17.24 5.84
N TYR A 15 -15.25 -16.53 5.40
CA TYR A 15 -15.54 -15.16 5.85
C TYR A 15 -15.65 -15.09 7.37
N ARG A 16 -16.44 -15.98 8.01
CA ARG A 16 -16.57 -16.03 9.48
C ARG A 16 -15.24 -16.30 10.19
N GLN A 17 -14.42 -17.22 9.69
CA GLN A 17 -13.11 -17.53 10.28
C GLN A 17 -12.15 -16.32 10.19
N MET A 18 -12.18 -15.61 9.06
CA MET A 18 -11.34 -14.44 8.81
C MET A 18 -11.67 -13.24 9.71
N GLN A 19 -12.90 -13.13 10.22
CA GLN A 19 -13.30 -12.00 11.05
C GLN A 19 -12.42 -11.80 12.29
N SER A 20 -11.88 -12.89 12.85
CA SER A 20 -10.98 -12.85 14.01
C SER A 20 -9.64 -12.14 13.74
N TYR A 21 -9.28 -11.92 12.48
CA TYR A 21 -8.04 -11.27 12.06
C TYR A 21 -8.24 -9.83 11.57
N ILE A 22 -9.48 -9.32 11.55
CA ILE A 22 -9.75 -7.92 11.18
C ILE A 22 -9.04 -7.01 12.18
N LEU A 23 -8.30 -6.03 11.66
CA LEU A 23 -7.56 -5.10 12.50
C LEU A 23 -8.50 -4.24 13.34
N THR A 24 -8.19 -4.10 14.62
CA THR A 24 -8.92 -3.16 15.49
C THR A 24 -8.66 -1.71 15.07
N PRO A 25 -9.54 -0.75 15.44
CA PRO A 25 -9.31 0.66 15.17
C PRO A 25 -7.96 1.17 15.67
N GLN A 26 -7.51 0.71 16.84
CA GLN A 26 -6.22 1.06 17.42
C GLN A 26 -5.05 0.48 16.60
N GLN A 27 -5.14 -0.78 16.14
CA GLN A 27 -4.10 -1.37 15.30
C GLN A 27 -3.99 -0.63 13.97
N GLN A 28 -5.11 -0.30 13.35
CA GLN A 28 -5.13 0.48 12.11
C GLN A 28 -4.54 1.89 12.32
N ASP A 29 -4.85 2.57 13.43
CA ASP A 29 -4.23 3.87 13.76
C ASP A 29 -2.71 3.76 13.94
N LEU A 30 -2.24 2.74 14.68
CA LEU A 30 -0.81 2.48 14.87
C LEU A 30 -0.08 2.21 13.55
N ASN A 31 -0.74 1.54 12.61
CA ASN A 31 -0.20 1.15 11.30
C ASN A 31 -0.45 2.19 10.19
N GLY A 32 -1.02 3.36 10.50
CA GLY A 32 -1.10 4.47 9.55
C GLY A 32 -2.20 4.35 8.50
N PHE A 33 -3.25 3.58 8.78
CA PHE A 33 -4.42 3.51 7.91
C PHE A 33 -5.15 4.86 7.85
N PRO A 34 -5.70 5.25 6.68
CA PRO A 34 -6.47 6.48 6.55
C PRO A 34 -7.79 6.39 7.33
N ARG A 35 -8.16 7.49 7.98
CA ARG A 35 -9.40 7.65 8.76
C ARG A 35 -10.21 8.79 8.18
N GLN A 36 -11.54 8.70 8.29
CA GLN A 36 -12.37 9.81 7.84
C GLN A 36 -12.21 10.99 8.80
N ASN A 37 -11.98 12.17 8.23
CA ASN A 37 -12.01 13.40 9.02
C ASN A 37 -13.46 13.69 9.44
N TYR A 38 -13.64 14.02 10.73
CA TYR A 38 -14.96 14.28 11.30
C TYR A 38 -15.64 15.53 10.72
N TYR A 39 -14.86 16.57 10.37
CA TYR A 39 -15.36 17.86 9.91
C TYR A 39 -15.44 17.98 8.39
N ASN A 40 -14.59 17.25 7.65
CA ASN A 40 -14.59 17.27 6.19
C ASN A 40 -14.54 15.84 5.64
N LYS A 41 -15.68 15.34 5.16
CA LYS A 41 -15.80 13.95 4.68
C LYS A 41 -14.92 13.63 3.47
N ASP A 42 -14.54 14.63 2.68
CA ASP A 42 -13.68 14.43 1.50
C ASP A 42 -12.19 14.38 1.87
N ARG A 43 -11.87 14.52 3.16
CA ARG A 43 -10.50 14.50 3.69
C ARG A 43 -10.29 13.31 4.61
N ALA A 44 -9.15 12.65 4.47
CA ALA A 44 -8.67 11.68 5.43
C ALA A 44 -7.74 12.32 6.47
N ILE A 45 -7.62 11.66 7.62
CA ILE A 45 -6.58 11.90 8.62
C ILE A 45 -5.81 10.60 8.82
N ILE A 46 -4.55 10.70 9.21
CA ILE A 46 -3.77 9.53 9.64
C ILE A 46 -3.34 9.80 11.08
N ASN A 47 -3.86 8.98 12.00
CA ASN A 47 -3.68 9.17 13.44
C ASN A 47 -2.37 8.58 13.97
N SER A 48 -1.55 7.98 13.11
CA SER A 48 -0.35 7.27 13.57
C SER A 48 0.67 8.22 14.17
N GLN A 49 1.07 7.93 15.42
CA GLN A 49 2.25 8.53 16.04
C GLN A 49 3.53 8.26 15.23
N ASN A 50 3.55 7.22 14.40
CA ASN A 50 4.65 6.92 13.47
C ASN A 50 4.62 7.82 12.22
N VAL A 51 3.48 8.39 11.82
CA VAL A 51 3.48 9.46 10.81
C VAL A 51 4.25 10.68 11.33
N SER A 52 4.24 10.94 12.63
CA SER A 52 5.15 11.93 13.25
C SER A 52 6.64 11.55 13.16
N GLN A 53 6.98 10.24 13.12
CA GLN A 53 8.33 9.76 12.86
C GLN A 53 8.70 9.85 11.37
N VAL A 54 7.74 9.67 10.45
CA VAL A 54 7.89 9.97 9.01
C VAL A 54 8.01 11.48 8.77
N ARG A 55 7.28 12.30 9.55
CA ARG A 55 7.26 13.76 9.45
C ARG A 55 8.57 14.42 9.81
N SER A 56 9.46 13.74 10.53
CA SER A 56 10.76 14.30 10.86
C SER A 56 11.59 13.28 11.62
N ASN A 57 12.79 13.00 11.15
CA ASN A 57 13.86 12.55 12.05
C ASN A 57 14.30 13.68 13.04
N SER A 58 13.58 14.80 13.13
CA SER A 58 14.11 16.04 13.71
C SER A 58 13.10 17.04 14.32
N GLY A 59 11.79 16.79 14.34
CA GLY A 59 10.78 17.71 14.92
C GLY A 59 10.68 19.09 14.23
N VAL A 60 11.25 19.24 13.03
CA VAL A 60 11.35 20.54 12.34
C VAL A 60 10.04 20.86 11.61
N LYS A 61 9.38 21.95 11.99
CA LYS A 61 8.27 22.52 11.21
C LYS A 61 8.85 23.20 9.97
N LEU A 62 8.68 22.58 8.81
CA LEU A 62 9.11 23.13 7.54
C LEU A 62 8.19 24.28 7.09
N ALA A 63 8.73 25.17 6.26
CA ALA A 63 7.93 26.17 5.56
C ALA A 63 6.98 25.49 4.56
N SER A 64 5.90 26.17 4.18
CA SER A 64 4.85 25.59 3.31
C SER A 64 5.34 25.22 1.90
N ASP A 65 6.45 25.78 1.46
CA ASP A 65 7.15 25.52 0.19
C ASP A 65 8.29 24.52 0.32
N LYS A 66 8.51 23.93 1.51
CA LYS A 66 9.59 22.97 1.76
C LYS A 66 9.06 21.58 2.07
N ARG A 67 9.78 20.55 1.60
CA ARG A 67 9.45 19.14 1.81
C ARG A 67 10.69 18.36 2.22
N LEU A 68 10.50 17.26 2.93
CA LEU A 68 11.56 16.28 3.24
C LEU A 68 11.45 15.13 2.23
N CYS A 69 12.54 14.82 1.54
CA CYS A 69 12.54 13.73 0.56
C CYS A 69 12.50 12.36 1.27
N ASP A 70 11.53 11.51 0.93
CA ASP A 70 11.35 10.19 1.57
C ASP A 70 12.48 9.20 1.24
N ARG A 71 13.29 9.49 0.21
CA ARG A 71 14.36 8.59 -0.25
C ARG A 71 15.73 8.94 0.30
N CYS A 72 16.11 10.21 0.18
CA CYS A 72 17.44 10.67 0.59
C CYS A 72 17.43 11.48 1.88
N GLY A 73 16.27 11.90 2.37
CA GLY A 73 16.14 12.75 3.57
C GLY A 73 16.59 14.19 3.38
N ALA A 74 16.90 14.63 2.16
CA ALA A 74 17.20 16.03 1.88
C ALA A 74 15.93 16.89 1.96
N ILE A 75 16.08 18.13 2.42
CA ILE A 75 15.02 19.13 2.33
C ILE A 75 15.13 19.82 0.98
N TYR A 76 14.02 19.91 0.25
CA TYR A 76 13.95 20.53 -1.07
C TYR A 76 12.78 21.51 -1.14
N GLN A 77 12.79 22.41 -2.14
CA GLN A 77 11.74 23.41 -2.33
C GLN A 77 10.79 23.02 -3.44
N VAL A 78 9.52 23.43 -3.30
CA VAL A 78 8.47 23.25 -4.31
C VAL A 78 7.83 24.58 -4.69
N ASP A 79 7.36 24.68 -5.93
CA ASP A 79 6.55 25.80 -6.38
C ASP A 79 5.11 25.73 -5.87
N TYR A 80 4.28 26.70 -6.28
CA TYR A 80 2.86 26.76 -5.88
C TYR A 80 2.01 25.59 -6.40
N ARG A 81 2.51 24.79 -7.34
CA ARG A 81 1.87 23.58 -7.90
C ARG A 81 2.44 22.30 -7.27
N GLY A 82 3.36 22.41 -6.31
CA GLY A 82 4.03 21.29 -5.69
C GLY A 82 5.16 20.67 -6.53
N MET A 83 5.55 21.29 -7.65
CA MET A 83 6.69 20.83 -8.45
C MET A 83 8.00 21.19 -7.75
N PRO A 84 8.96 20.25 -7.64
CA PRO A 84 10.29 20.59 -7.13
C PRO A 84 10.97 21.66 -8.00
N LEU A 85 11.68 22.60 -7.37
CA LEU A 85 12.37 23.66 -8.09
C LEU A 85 13.64 23.13 -8.77
N SER A 86 13.88 23.54 -10.02
CA SER A 86 14.98 23.06 -10.88
C SER A 86 16.40 23.44 -10.41
N GLY A 87 16.53 24.13 -9.27
CA GLY A 87 17.82 24.51 -8.68
C GLY A 87 18.36 23.50 -7.65
N ASP A 88 17.58 22.49 -7.28
CA ASP A 88 18.00 21.44 -6.35
C ASP A 88 18.82 20.36 -7.07
N ASP A 89 19.81 19.79 -6.37
CA ASP A 89 20.60 18.65 -6.86
C ASP A 89 19.68 17.43 -7.12
N PRO A 90 19.99 16.57 -8.10
CA PRO A 90 19.22 15.35 -8.32
C PRO A 90 19.22 14.44 -7.07
N CYS A 91 18.08 13.79 -6.83
CA CYS A 91 17.88 12.94 -5.67
C CYS A 91 18.73 11.67 -5.75
N SER A 92 19.83 11.61 -4.99
CA SER A 92 20.67 10.42 -4.84
C SER A 92 20.30 9.60 -3.60
N TYR A 93 19.95 8.32 -3.79
CA TYR A 93 19.45 7.44 -2.71
C TYR A 93 19.82 5.96 -2.93
N HIS A 94 19.59 5.14 -1.90
CA HIS A 94 19.66 3.67 -1.98
C HIS A 94 18.24 3.10 -1.92
N TRP A 95 17.80 2.41 -2.96
CA TRP A 95 16.48 1.73 -2.95
C TRP A 95 16.47 0.46 -2.09
N GLY A 96 17.65 -0.14 -1.86
CA GLY A 96 17.82 -1.29 -0.99
C GLY A 96 17.96 -0.86 0.47
N ARG A 97 17.71 -1.78 1.40
CA ARG A 97 17.79 -1.49 2.85
C ARG A 97 19.16 -1.88 3.40
N SER A 98 19.57 -1.17 4.44
CA SER A 98 20.61 -1.58 5.38
C SER A 98 19.94 -1.95 6.69
N TYR A 99 20.34 -3.05 7.31
CA TYR A 99 19.73 -3.57 8.53
C TYR A 99 20.70 -3.49 9.70
N GLN A 100 20.19 -3.21 10.89
CA GLN A 100 21.00 -3.30 12.10
C GLN A 100 21.09 -4.76 12.57
N ARG A 101 22.31 -5.31 12.64
CA ARG A 101 22.60 -6.65 13.15
C ARG A 101 23.71 -6.58 14.18
N ARG A 102 23.42 -7.02 15.41
CA ARG A 102 24.39 -7.13 16.52
C ARG A 102 25.22 -5.85 16.73
N GLY A 103 24.57 -4.68 16.65
CA GLY A 103 25.22 -3.37 16.85
C GLY A 103 25.84 -2.72 15.60
N TYR A 104 25.88 -3.41 14.46
CA TYR A 104 26.44 -2.88 13.21
C TYR A 104 25.37 -2.81 12.11
N LYS A 105 25.52 -1.85 11.19
CA LYS A 105 24.68 -1.77 10.00
C LYS A 105 25.24 -2.66 8.89
N THR A 106 24.41 -3.48 8.28
CA THR A 106 24.81 -4.27 7.10
C THR A 106 25.02 -3.36 5.89
N PRO A 107 25.79 -3.78 4.88
CA PRO A 107 25.78 -3.12 3.58
C PRO A 107 24.37 -3.02 3.00
N TYR A 108 24.15 -2.03 2.13
CA TYR A 108 22.88 -1.84 1.45
C TYR A 108 22.61 -2.99 0.47
N THR A 109 21.41 -3.57 0.50
CA THR A 109 21.06 -4.69 -0.39
C THR A 109 21.01 -4.34 -1.88
N CYS A 110 21.00 -3.06 -2.24
CA CYS A 110 20.96 -2.61 -3.62
C CYS A 110 22.31 -2.62 -4.35
N CYS A 111 23.40 -2.38 -3.63
CA CYS A 111 24.73 -2.19 -4.22
C CYS A 111 25.87 -2.79 -3.39
N ASN A 112 25.56 -3.38 -2.23
CA ASN A 112 26.51 -3.95 -1.28
C ASN A 112 27.58 -2.96 -0.77
N ARG A 113 27.34 -1.65 -0.91
CA ARG A 113 28.18 -0.60 -0.31
C ARG A 113 27.82 -0.41 1.16
N ASP A 114 28.76 0.14 1.92
CA ASP A 114 28.60 0.40 3.35
C ASP A 114 27.44 1.34 3.67
N SER A 115 26.96 1.26 4.91
CA SER A 115 25.79 2.03 5.38
C SER A 115 25.95 3.57 5.38
N ASN A 116 27.18 4.08 5.22
CA ASN A 116 27.48 5.51 5.11
C ASN A 116 27.75 5.96 3.65
N ALA A 117 27.66 5.05 2.68
CA ALA A 117 27.92 5.38 1.28
C ALA A 117 26.83 6.28 0.71
N LYS A 118 27.21 7.21 -0.18
CA LYS A 118 26.26 7.98 -1.00
C LYS A 118 25.36 7.05 -1.82
N GLY A 119 24.16 7.53 -2.14
CA GLY A 119 23.14 6.79 -2.89
C GLY A 119 23.68 6.17 -4.18
N CYS A 120 23.31 4.92 -4.45
CA CYS A 120 23.71 4.20 -5.66
C CYS A 120 22.72 4.41 -6.83
N THR A 121 21.63 5.12 -6.61
CA THR A 121 20.60 5.43 -7.61
C THR A 121 20.32 6.92 -7.56
N ALA A 122 20.01 7.50 -8.72
CA ALA A 122 19.70 8.92 -8.84
C ALA A 122 18.38 9.07 -9.60
N ASN A 123 17.58 10.03 -9.14
CA ASN A 123 16.38 10.50 -9.81
C ASN A 123 16.51 11.99 -10.09
N GLU A 124 15.83 12.45 -11.14
CA GLU A 124 15.74 13.88 -11.46
C GLU A 124 15.11 14.66 -10.30
N TRP A 125 14.03 14.13 -9.72
CA TRP A 125 13.25 14.81 -8.70
C TRP A 125 13.35 14.14 -7.34
N HIS A 126 13.37 14.96 -6.29
CA HIS A 126 13.02 14.54 -4.94
C HIS A 126 11.52 14.23 -4.85
N ILE A 127 11.14 13.28 -3.99
CA ILE A 127 9.76 12.88 -3.78
C ILE A 127 9.41 12.89 -2.31
N SER A 128 8.14 13.14 -1.99
CA SER A 128 7.62 13.11 -0.63
C SER A 128 6.15 12.71 -0.64
N GLU A 129 5.71 11.92 0.33
CA GLU A 129 4.29 11.74 0.63
C GLU A 129 3.66 13.06 1.08
N ASN A 130 2.52 13.43 0.49
CA ASN A 130 1.78 14.64 0.92
C ASN A 130 0.77 14.30 2.02
N LEU A 131 1.28 13.90 3.19
CA LEU A 131 0.43 13.53 4.33
C LEU A 131 -0.29 14.72 4.98
N GLU A 132 -0.05 15.94 4.50
CA GLU A 132 -0.74 17.15 4.92
C GLU A 132 -2.02 17.41 4.10
N ASN A 133 -2.07 16.97 2.83
CA ASN A 133 -3.17 17.20 1.91
C ASN A 133 -3.89 15.91 1.46
N LEU A 134 -4.50 15.21 2.43
CA LEU A 134 -5.21 13.95 2.18
C LEU A 134 -6.66 14.15 1.69
N THR A 135 -6.84 14.85 0.57
CA THR A 135 -8.16 15.11 -0.03
C THR A 135 -8.55 14.08 -1.09
N GLY A 136 -9.81 14.05 -1.50
CA GLY A 136 -10.31 13.14 -2.54
C GLY A 136 -10.47 11.70 -2.06
N PHE A 137 -10.54 11.50 -0.74
CA PHE A 137 -10.78 10.19 -0.16
C PHE A 137 -12.26 9.83 -0.21
N VAL A 138 -12.56 8.61 -0.66
CA VAL A 138 -13.90 8.03 -0.58
C VAL A 138 -13.96 6.95 0.48
N ARG A 139 -15.14 6.65 1.01
CA ARG A 139 -15.34 5.64 2.06
C ARG A 139 -16.35 4.59 1.62
N THR A 140 -16.04 3.32 1.84
CA THR A 140 -17.03 2.23 1.68
C THR A 140 -18.20 2.41 2.64
N THR A 141 -19.41 2.18 2.15
CA THR A 141 -20.64 2.31 2.95
C THR A 141 -21.32 0.95 3.15
N GLY A 142 -22.23 0.90 4.12
CA GLY A 142 -23.14 -0.22 4.31
C GLY A 142 -23.90 -0.58 3.02
N LYS A 143 -24.02 -1.88 2.77
CA LYS A 143 -24.87 -2.45 1.72
C LYS A 143 -25.87 -3.42 2.33
N ALA A 144 -26.88 -3.82 1.55
CA ALA A 144 -27.85 -4.83 1.96
C ALA A 144 -27.13 -6.09 2.44
N GLN A 145 -27.58 -6.64 3.57
CA GLN A 145 -27.00 -7.85 4.13
C GLN A 145 -27.23 -9.05 3.21
N PRO A 146 -26.17 -9.77 2.81
CA PRO A 146 -26.31 -11.02 2.06
C PRO A 146 -27.06 -12.09 2.87
N PRO A 147 -27.88 -12.96 2.24
CA PRO A 147 -28.68 -13.96 2.94
C PRO A 147 -27.88 -14.92 3.85
N ASP A 148 -26.64 -15.24 3.48
CA ASP A 148 -25.72 -16.11 4.22
C ASP A 148 -24.77 -15.33 5.16
N GLY A 149 -24.90 -14.00 5.22
CA GLY A 149 -24.05 -13.11 6.00
C GLY A 149 -22.62 -12.94 5.46
N ASN A 150 -22.31 -13.47 4.28
CA ASN A 150 -21.01 -13.37 3.64
C ASN A 150 -20.90 -12.07 2.81
N TYR A 151 -20.20 -11.07 3.31
CA TYR A 151 -19.98 -9.80 2.59
C TYR A 151 -18.81 -9.85 1.58
N GLY A 152 -18.21 -11.02 1.40
CA GLY A 152 -17.08 -11.24 0.52
C GLY A 152 -15.73 -11.05 1.21
N VAL A 153 -14.74 -11.79 0.70
CA VAL A 153 -13.33 -11.68 1.07
C VAL A 153 -12.52 -11.45 -0.19
N TYR A 154 -11.74 -10.38 -0.22
CA TYR A 154 -10.88 -10.04 -1.33
C TYR A 154 -9.47 -9.72 -0.87
N ALA A 155 -8.48 -10.03 -1.70
CA ALA A 155 -7.14 -9.49 -1.57
C ALA A 155 -6.94 -8.34 -2.56
N LEU A 156 -6.20 -7.31 -2.15
CA LEU A 156 -5.94 -6.11 -2.95
C LEU A 156 -4.46 -5.75 -2.88
N ASP A 157 -3.91 -5.36 -4.02
CA ASP A 157 -2.55 -4.82 -4.14
C ASP A 157 -2.50 -3.76 -5.26
N CYS A 158 -1.64 -2.76 -5.10
CA CYS A 158 -1.42 -1.69 -6.05
C CYS A 158 0.05 -1.56 -6.46
N GLU A 159 0.27 -1.14 -7.70
CA GLU A 159 1.53 -0.46 -8.06
C GLU A 159 1.34 1.04 -7.95
N MET A 160 2.36 1.76 -7.47
CA MET A 160 2.27 3.21 -7.22
C MET A 160 3.41 4.00 -7.87
N CYS A 161 3.13 5.28 -8.12
CA CYS A 161 4.09 6.31 -8.49
C CYS A 161 4.12 7.41 -7.43
N TYR A 162 5.08 8.34 -7.58
CA TYR A 162 5.12 9.58 -6.81
C TYR A 162 4.75 10.75 -7.72
N THR A 163 3.82 11.55 -7.25
CA THR A 163 3.37 12.79 -7.89
C THR A 163 3.68 14.00 -7.00
N THR A 164 3.34 15.21 -7.46
CA THR A 164 3.40 16.42 -6.63
C THR A 164 2.50 16.35 -5.40
N GLU A 165 1.49 15.47 -5.40
CA GLU A 165 0.57 15.24 -4.27
C GLU A 165 0.90 13.96 -3.48
N GLY A 166 2.09 13.38 -3.66
CA GLY A 166 2.52 12.16 -2.98
C GLY A 166 2.23 10.89 -3.78
N GLY A 167 2.12 9.75 -3.08
CA GLY A 167 1.90 8.45 -3.69
C GLY A 167 0.53 8.32 -4.36
N GLU A 168 0.50 7.90 -5.63
CA GLU A 168 -0.74 7.60 -6.37
C GLU A 168 -0.66 6.23 -7.05
N ALA A 169 -1.76 5.48 -7.03
CA ALA A 169 -1.83 4.17 -7.68
C ALA A 169 -1.78 4.30 -9.21
N LEU A 170 -0.96 3.48 -9.84
CA LEU A 170 -0.86 3.28 -11.29
C LEU A 170 -1.57 2.00 -11.76
N ARG A 171 -1.66 0.99 -10.88
CA ARG A 171 -2.36 -0.27 -11.12
C ARG A 171 -3.04 -0.67 -9.83
N VAL A 172 -4.21 -1.28 -9.95
CA VAL A 172 -4.88 -1.96 -8.85
C VAL A 172 -5.30 -3.34 -9.31
N THR A 173 -5.09 -4.34 -8.47
CA THR A 173 -5.55 -5.71 -8.70
C THR A 173 -6.34 -6.19 -7.49
N VAL A 174 -7.49 -6.79 -7.73
CA VAL A 174 -8.36 -7.38 -6.72
C VAL A 174 -8.55 -8.86 -7.03
N ILE A 175 -8.32 -9.68 -6.01
CA ILE A 175 -8.33 -11.14 -6.06
C ILE A 175 -9.46 -11.67 -5.16
N SER A 176 -10.25 -12.62 -5.62
CA SER A 176 -11.26 -13.29 -4.79
C SER A 176 -10.66 -14.32 -3.82
N SER A 177 -11.47 -14.86 -2.90
CA SER A 177 -11.09 -15.96 -2.00
C SER A 177 -10.58 -17.21 -2.70
N GLU A 178 -10.93 -17.42 -3.97
CA GLU A 178 -10.48 -18.55 -4.79
C GLU A 178 -9.15 -18.26 -5.51
N CYS A 179 -8.44 -17.20 -5.12
CA CYS A 179 -7.20 -16.75 -5.73
C CYS A 179 -7.34 -16.42 -7.24
N LYS A 180 -8.49 -15.86 -7.64
CA LYS A 180 -8.76 -15.42 -9.01
C LYS A 180 -8.80 -13.91 -9.10
N THR A 181 -8.19 -13.35 -10.14
CA THR A 181 -8.32 -11.93 -10.46
C THR A 181 -9.76 -11.62 -10.87
N VAL A 182 -10.42 -10.77 -10.09
CA VAL A 182 -11.81 -10.34 -10.33
C VAL A 182 -11.88 -8.89 -10.83
N TYR A 183 -10.84 -8.11 -10.59
CA TYR A 183 -10.70 -6.76 -11.13
C TYR A 183 -9.21 -6.42 -11.25
N GLU A 184 -8.82 -5.88 -12.40
CA GLU A 184 -7.48 -5.34 -12.62
C GLU A 184 -7.57 -4.20 -13.62
N THR A 185 -6.92 -3.08 -13.31
CA THR A 185 -6.84 -1.96 -14.27
C THR A 185 -5.62 -1.09 -14.02
N LEU A 186 -5.22 -0.36 -15.06
CA LEU A 186 -4.27 0.74 -14.96
C LEU A 186 -5.01 2.05 -14.71
N ILE A 187 -4.36 2.95 -13.98
CA ILE A 187 -4.89 4.26 -13.59
C ILE A 187 -3.97 5.33 -14.19
N LYS A 188 -4.57 6.34 -14.82
CA LYS A 188 -3.84 7.52 -15.26
C LYS A 188 -3.78 8.55 -14.12
N PRO A 189 -2.59 8.89 -13.60
CA PRO A 189 -2.43 9.96 -12.62
C PRO A 189 -2.92 11.28 -13.19
N ILE A 190 -3.65 12.05 -12.38
CA ILE A 190 -4.08 13.40 -12.74
C ILE A 190 -3.00 14.44 -12.41
N ASN A 191 -2.22 14.15 -11.37
CA ASN A 191 -1.16 15.03 -10.89
C ASN A 191 0.14 14.76 -11.67
N PRO A 192 1.00 15.79 -11.85
CA PRO A 192 2.31 15.60 -12.47
C PRO A 192 3.12 14.52 -11.74
N VAL A 193 3.58 13.53 -12.50
CA VAL A 193 4.37 12.41 -11.99
C VAL A 193 5.83 12.86 -11.87
N LEU A 194 6.38 12.74 -10.66
CA LEU A 194 7.78 13.01 -10.35
C LEU A 194 8.65 11.76 -10.55
N ASP A 195 8.10 10.59 -10.25
CA ASP A 195 8.72 9.29 -10.51
C ASP A 195 7.67 8.19 -10.65
N TYR A 196 7.67 7.47 -11.77
CA TYR A 196 6.83 6.28 -12.00
C TYR A 196 7.20 5.10 -11.11
N ASN A 197 8.33 5.17 -10.42
CA ASN A 197 8.84 4.14 -9.52
C ASN A 197 9.01 2.79 -10.23
N THR A 198 9.39 2.82 -11.53
CA THR A 198 9.37 1.69 -12.47
C THR A 198 10.10 0.44 -11.97
N ARG A 199 11.14 0.60 -11.14
CA ARG A 199 11.82 -0.53 -10.49
C ARG A 199 10.85 -1.44 -9.74
N PHE A 200 9.87 -0.84 -9.06
CA PHE A 200 8.87 -1.54 -8.27
C PHE A 200 7.52 -1.62 -9.00
N SER A 201 7.09 -0.55 -9.68
CA SER A 201 5.80 -0.55 -10.39
C SER A 201 5.79 -1.34 -11.70
N GLY A 202 6.97 -1.55 -12.30
CA GLY A 202 7.09 -2.13 -13.65
C GLY A 202 6.47 -1.27 -14.75
N LEU A 203 6.04 -0.04 -14.44
CA LEU A 203 5.31 0.84 -15.34
C LEU A 203 6.11 2.10 -15.66
N THR A 204 5.93 2.58 -16.89
CA THR A 204 6.54 3.80 -17.41
C THR A 204 5.46 4.76 -17.90
N GLN A 205 5.87 5.99 -18.23
CA GLN A 205 4.99 6.95 -18.91
C GLN A 205 4.37 6.38 -20.19
N TYR A 206 5.13 5.56 -20.94
CA TYR A 206 4.68 5.00 -22.21
C TYR A 206 3.53 4.00 -22.04
N ASP A 207 3.54 3.23 -20.95
CA ASP A 207 2.50 2.24 -20.64
C ASP A 207 1.15 2.93 -20.35
N LEU A 208 1.20 4.17 -19.85
CA LEU A 208 0.03 4.93 -19.41
C LEU A 208 -0.50 5.91 -20.48
N ARG A 209 0.20 6.06 -21.62
CA ARG A 209 -0.10 7.09 -22.64
C ARG A 209 -1.52 7.03 -23.21
N TYR A 210 -2.08 5.82 -23.31
CA TYR A 210 -3.43 5.58 -23.87
C TYR A 210 -4.44 5.12 -22.81
N ILE A 211 -4.05 5.13 -21.53
CA ILE A 211 -4.95 4.81 -20.43
C ILE A 211 -5.78 6.05 -20.12
N ASN A 212 -7.10 5.87 -20.03
CA ASN A 212 -8.04 6.94 -19.69
C ASN A 212 -8.77 6.71 -18.37
N THR A 213 -8.65 5.51 -17.79
CA THR A 213 -9.22 5.19 -16.48
C THR A 213 -8.64 6.13 -15.43
N THR A 214 -9.53 6.84 -14.74
CA THR A 214 -9.16 7.77 -13.68
C THR A 214 -9.25 7.12 -12.31
N MET A 215 -8.64 7.75 -11.29
CA MET A 215 -8.80 7.34 -9.90
C MET A 215 -10.28 7.26 -9.49
N LYS A 216 -11.12 8.18 -9.97
CA LYS A 216 -12.55 8.22 -9.66
C LYS A 216 -13.30 7.01 -10.25
N ASP A 217 -12.93 6.56 -11.45
CA ASP A 217 -13.53 5.37 -12.08
C ASP A 217 -13.21 4.12 -11.27
N VAL A 218 -11.96 4.00 -10.82
CA VAL A 218 -11.51 2.92 -9.95
C VAL A 218 -12.21 2.95 -8.60
N GLN A 219 -12.24 4.11 -7.93
CA GLN A 219 -12.96 4.29 -6.68
C GLN A 219 -14.43 3.90 -6.80
N THR A 220 -15.11 4.31 -7.87
CA THR A 220 -16.51 3.95 -8.13
C THR A 220 -16.67 2.44 -8.27
N THR A 221 -15.75 1.79 -8.99
CA THR A 221 -15.75 0.33 -9.14
C THR A 221 -15.55 -0.38 -7.80
N LEU A 222 -14.55 0.04 -7.02
CA LEU A 222 -14.27 -0.54 -5.70
C LEU A 222 -15.42 -0.32 -4.71
N LEU A 223 -16.04 0.86 -4.70
CA LEU A 223 -17.23 1.14 -3.88
C LEU A 223 -18.45 0.32 -4.30
N ASN A 224 -18.55 -0.07 -5.58
CA ASN A 224 -19.59 -0.98 -6.06
C ASN A 224 -19.29 -2.44 -5.73
N MET A 225 -18.01 -2.83 -5.70
CA MET A 225 -17.60 -4.18 -5.30
C MET A 225 -17.67 -4.40 -3.78
N PHE A 226 -17.22 -3.45 -2.97
CA PHE A 226 -17.05 -3.62 -1.52
C PHE A 226 -18.17 -2.95 -0.73
N SER A 227 -18.68 -3.63 0.31
CA SER A 227 -19.40 -2.96 1.40
C SER A 227 -18.42 -2.53 2.49
N ASP A 228 -18.90 -1.79 3.49
CA ASP A 228 -18.12 -1.50 4.71
C ASP A 228 -17.74 -2.75 5.53
N LYS A 229 -18.39 -3.89 5.28
CA LYS A 229 -18.15 -5.18 5.95
C LYS A 229 -17.43 -6.20 5.07
N THR A 230 -17.17 -5.91 3.80
CA THR A 230 -16.34 -6.77 2.96
C THR A 230 -14.95 -6.86 3.57
N ILE A 231 -14.35 -8.05 3.66
CA ILE A 231 -12.99 -8.19 4.19
C ILE A 231 -12.00 -7.91 3.06
N VAL A 232 -11.12 -6.92 3.24
CA VAL A 232 -10.03 -6.62 2.29
C VAL A 232 -8.69 -6.98 2.92
N ILE A 233 -7.95 -7.86 2.25
CA ILE A 233 -6.66 -8.41 2.68
C ILE A 233 -5.53 -7.78 1.86
N GLY A 234 -4.42 -7.43 2.49
CA GLY A 234 -3.20 -7.02 1.79
C GLY A 234 -1.95 -7.14 2.65
N HIS A 235 -0.84 -6.54 2.19
CA HIS A 235 0.42 -6.52 2.91
C HIS A 235 0.97 -5.10 3.02
N SER A 236 0.95 -4.51 4.22
CA SER A 236 1.11 -3.05 4.38
C SER A 236 0.04 -2.28 3.61
N LEU A 237 -1.20 -2.76 3.72
CA LEU A 237 -2.38 -2.31 2.97
C LEU A 237 -2.71 -0.82 3.22
N ASP A 238 -2.14 -0.24 4.29
CA ASP A 238 -2.21 1.20 4.56
C ASP A 238 -1.68 2.04 3.39
N GLY A 239 -0.64 1.56 2.68
CA GLY A 239 -0.09 2.22 1.49
C GLY A 239 -1.04 2.20 0.31
N ASP A 240 -1.60 1.03 -0.01
CA ASP A 240 -2.56 0.84 -1.10
C ASP A 240 -3.80 1.70 -0.91
N LEU A 241 -4.38 1.69 0.29
CA LEU A 241 -5.58 2.47 0.60
C LEU A 241 -5.32 3.98 0.54
N ARG A 242 -4.13 4.45 0.91
CA ARG A 242 -3.74 5.86 0.69
C ARG A 242 -3.60 6.18 -0.79
N ALA A 243 -2.91 5.34 -1.56
CA ALA A 243 -2.67 5.54 -2.99
C ALA A 243 -3.98 5.52 -3.81
N LEU A 244 -4.96 4.72 -3.39
CA LEU A 244 -6.33 4.67 -3.93
C LEU A 244 -7.24 5.78 -3.40
N ARG A 245 -6.79 6.54 -2.40
CA ARG A 245 -7.61 7.48 -1.63
C ARG A 245 -8.92 6.82 -1.16
N LEU A 246 -8.81 5.64 -0.56
CA LEU A 246 -9.94 4.83 -0.11
C LEU A 246 -9.88 4.60 1.40
N ILE A 247 -10.99 4.84 2.09
CA ILE A 247 -11.18 4.53 3.51
C ILE A 247 -12.04 3.28 3.61
N HIS A 248 -11.47 2.24 4.19
CA HIS A 248 -12.13 0.97 4.42
C HIS A 248 -11.63 0.37 5.73
N ASP A 249 -12.56 0.01 6.63
CA ASP A 249 -12.21 -0.36 8.01
C ASP A 249 -12.14 -1.88 8.24
N THR A 250 -12.72 -2.68 7.35
CA THR A 250 -12.77 -4.15 7.49
C THR A 250 -11.57 -4.79 6.80
N VAL A 251 -10.39 -4.48 7.33
CA VAL A 251 -9.10 -4.83 6.73
C VAL A 251 -8.36 -5.91 7.50
N ILE A 252 -7.67 -6.79 6.78
CA ILE A 252 -6.68 -7.72 7.32
C ILE A 252 -5.33 -7.39 6.66
N ASP A 253 -4.35 -6.99 7.47
CA ASP A 253 -3.00 -6.74 6.98
C ASP A 253 -2.07 -7.87 7.39
N THR A 254 -1.58 -8.62 6.40
CA THR A 254 -0.67 -9.74 6.63
C THR A 254 0.65 -9.31 7.29
N SER A 255 1.09 -8.06 7.12
CA SER A 255 2.26 -7.54 7.83
C SER A 255 2.04 -7.39 9.34
N VAL A 256 0.78 -7.28 9.78
CA VAL A 256 0.38 -7.22 11.19
C VAL A 256 0.04 -8.61 11.73
N VAL A 257 -0.65 -9.45 10.94
CA VAL A 257 -0.99 -10.84 11.31
C VAL A 257 0.27 -11.70 11.49
N PHE A 258 1.33 -11.42 10.72
CA PHE A 258 2.63 -12.08 10.81
C PHE A 258 3.70 -11.08 11.32
N PRO A 259 3.71 -10.79 12.64
CA PRO A 259 4.51 -9.71 13.19
C PRO A 259 6.01 -9.99 13.09
N HIS A 260 6.79 -8.90 13.02
CA HIS A 260 8.24 -8.97 13.14
C HIS A 260 8.66 -9.22 14.59
N SER A 261 9.72 -10.01 14.81
CA SER A 261 10.20 -10.37 16.17
C SER A 261 10.68 -9.18 17.01
N GLN A 262 11.08 -8.08 16.36
CA GLN A 262 11.47 -6.83 17.02
C GLN A 262 10.30 -5.89 17.32
N GLY A 263 9.07 -6.27 16.93
CA GLY A 263 7.88 -5.42 17.09
C GLY A 263 7.85 -4.21 16.15
N PRO A 264 6.80 -3.36 16.25
CA PRO A 264 6.67 -2.13 15.48
C PRO A 264 7.85 -1.15 15.70
N PRO A 265 8.22 -0.33 14.70
CA PRO A 265 7.62 -0.20 13.37
C PRO A 265 8.13 -1.24 12.35
N PHE A 266 8.92 -2.23 12.76
CA PHE A 266 9.48 -3.22 11.83
C PHE A 266 8.38 -4.17 11.32
N LYS A 267 8.32 -4.34 10.00
CA LYS A 267 7.43 -5.27 9.30
C LYS A 267 8.25 -6.33 8.55
N ARG A 268 7.77 -7.57 8.50
CA ARG A 268 8.36 -8.64 7.68
C ARG A 268 7.96 -8.41 6.21
N ALA A 269 8.88 -8.60 5.26
CA ALA A 269 8.55 -8.48 3.85
C ALA A 269 7.67 -9.65 3.37
N LEU A 270 6.73 -9.39 2.47
CA LEU A 270 5.83 -10.41 1.91
C LEU A 270 6.58 -11.62 1.35
N LYS A 271 7.65 -11.39 0.57
CA LYS A 271 8.51 -12.46 0.04
C LYS A 271 9.09 -13.39 1.12
N THR A 272 9.42 -12.83 2.28
CA THR A 272 9.95 -13.60 3.41
C THR A 272 8.85 -14.44 4.06
N LEU A 273 7.64 -13.90 4.18
CA LEU A 273 6.48 -14.64 4.68
C LEU A 273 6.13 -15.81 3.74
N CYS A 274 6.06 -15.56 2.43
CA CYS A 274 5.75 -16.58 1.43
C CYS A 274 6.78 -17.71 1.45
N GLN A 275 8.06 -17.37 1.53
CA GLN A 275 9.12 -18.37 1.59
C GLN A 275 9.05 -19.22 2.87
N GLU A 276 8.75 -18.59 4.01
CA GLU A 276 8.69 -19.28 5.30
C GLU A 276 7.48 -20.20 5.43
N TYR A 277 6.28 -19.67 5.14
CA TYR A 277 5.01 -20.34 5.41
C TYR A 277 4.47 -21.14 4.22
N LEU A 278 4.58 -20.59 3.00
CA LEU A 278 4.04 -21.20 1.78
C LEU A 278 5.10 -21.99 0.99
N LYS A 279 6.38 -21.90 1.39
CA LYS A 279 7.53 -22.45 0.64
C LYS A 279 7.59 -21.94 -0.81
N LYS A 280 7.07 -20.74 -1.05
CA LYS A 280 6.95 -20.10 -2.37
C LYS A 280 7.92 -18.92 -2.46
N THR A 281 8.64 -18.84 -3.57
CA THR A 281 9.47 -17.68 -3.90
C THR A 281 8.74 -16.81 -4.92
N ILE A 282 8.43 -15.58 -4.52
CA ILE A 282 7.76 -14.55 -5.34
C ILE A 282 8.74 -13.42 -5.71
N GLN A 283 8.36 -12.52 -6.62
CA GLN A 283 9.14 -11.32 -6.99
C GLN A 283 10.56 -11.66 -7.50
N LYS A 284 10.67 -12.69 -8.36
CA LYS A 284 11.97 -13.16 -8.91
C LYS A 284 12.52 -12.26 -10.00
N ASP A 285 11.64 -11.64 -10.77
CA ASP A 285 11.99 -10.78 -11.88
C ASP A 285 12.27 -9.39 -11.32
N GLY A 286 13.54 -8.97 -11.32
CA GLY A 286 14.00 -7.78 -10.57
C GLY A 286 13.47 -6.42 -11.04
N VAL A 287 12.49 -6.38 -11.95
CA VAL A 287 11.83 -5.18 -12.45
C VAL A 287 10.33 -5.35 -12.36
N GLY A 288 9.69 -4.49 -11.57
CA GLY A 288 8.25 -4.56 -11.35
C GLY A 288 7.85 -5.68 -10.39
N HIS A 289 6.90 -5.40 -9.52
CA HIS A 289 6.16 -6.44 -8.84
C HIS A 289 4.95 -6.83 -9.70
N ASN A 290 4.37 -7.98 -9.37
CA ASN A 290 3.14 -8.44 -9.99
C ASN A 290 2.04 -8.36 -8.94
N CYS A 291 1.19 -7.33 -9.02
CA CYS A 291 0.08 -7.15 -8.07
C CYS A 291 -0.77 -8.39 -7.88
N ALA A 292 -1.02 -9.17 -8.95
CA ALA A 292 -1.80 -10.40 -8.83
C ALA A 292 -1.03 -11.45 -8.01
N GLU A 293 0.28 -11.63 -8.23
CA GLU A 293 1.11 -12.55 -7.43
C GLU A 293 1.11 -12.13 -5.95
N ASP A 294 1.28 -10.85 -5.67
CA ASP A 294 1.38 -10.32 -4.31
C ASP A 294 0.03 -10.41 -3.57
N ALA A 295 -1.07 -10.02 -4.21
CA ALA A 295 -2.43 -10.13 -3.66
C ALA A 295 -2.85 -11.61 -3.45
N ILE A 296 -2.59 -12.49 -4.42
CA ILE A 296 -2.83 -13.94 -4.26
C ILE A 296 -2.04 -14.47 -3.06
N SER A 297 -0.78 -14.07 -2.93
CA SER A 297 0.08 -14.53 -1.84
C SER A 297 -0.42 -14.06 -0.47
N CYS A 298 -1.01 -12.87 -0.37
CA CYS A 298 -1.70 -12.40 0.84
C CYS A 298 -2.90 -13.28 1.20
N MET A 299 -3.73 -13.63 0.21
CA MET A 299 -4.87 -14.54 0.40
C MET A 299 -4.39 -15.94 0.84
N GLU A 300 -3.39 -16.51 0.16
CA GLU A 300 -2.79 -17.81 0.49
C GLU A 300 -2.24 -17.84 1.92
N LEU A 301 -1.56 -16.78 2.35
CA LEU A 301 -1.04 -16.65 3.73
C LEU A 301 -2.16 -16.68 4.77
N MET A 302 -3.27 -15.98 4.52
CA MET A 302 -4.42 -15.98 5.44
C MET A 302 -5.15 -17.33 5.47
N ILE A 303 -5.35 -17.97 4.31
CA ILE A 303 -5.90 -19.33 4.24
C ILE A 303 -5.00 -20.31 5.00
N TRP A 304 -3.68 -20.21 4.82
CA TRP A 304 -2.73 -21.01 5.58
C TRP A 304 -2.86 -20.78 7.08
N LYS A 305 -2.95 -19.51 7.51
CA LYS A 305 -3.06 -19.11 8.92
C LYS A 305 -4.29 -19.71 9.59
N ILE A 306 -5.44 -19.68 8.91
CA ILE A 306 -6.70 -20.23 9.42
C ILE A 306 -6.62 -21.75 9.58
N LYS A 307 -5.96 -22.45 8.64
CA LYS A 307 -5.79 -23.91 8.71
C LYS A 307 -4.86 -24.40 9.83
N GLN A 308 -4.08 -23.51 10.45
CA GLN A 308 -3.23 -23.85 11.61
C GLN A 308 -4.00 -23.82 12.94
N HIS A 309 -5.27 -23.42 12.92
CA HIS A 309 -6.18 -23.34 14.06
C HIS A 309 -7.42 -24.20 13.82
#